data_AF-A0A8E3B1E3-F1
#
_entry.id   AF-A0A8E3B1E3-F1
#
_cell.length_a   1.000
_cell.length_b   1.000
_cell.length_c   1.000
_cell.angle_alpha   90.00
_cell.angle_beta   90.00
_cell.angle_gamma   90.00
#
_symmetry.space_group_name_H-M   'P 1'
#
loop_
_entity.id
_entity.type
_entity.pdbx_description
1 polymer ?
#
loop_
_entity_poly.entity_id
_entity_poly.type
_entity_poly.pdbx_seq_one_letter_code
_entity_poly.pdbx_strand_id
1 'polypeptide(L)'
;MCSPLRTGRLKTTPANSVLPGITRQTVFDLCGELGLSATAGDLGCGELKAADEVFIASTAGGIMPVTKIDAASIGDGKVGAITRELTSLYWKKHADPSWSTLVTALV
;
A
#
# COMPACT_ATOMS: atom_id res chain seq x y z
N MET A 1 -6.10 0.54 6.05
CA MET A 1 -6.88 0.35 4.79
C MET A 1 -6.39 -0.88 4.06
N CYS A 2 -7.21 -1.57 3.26
CA CYS A 2 -6.76 -2.64 2.36
C CYS A 2 -6.75 -2.15 0.91
N SER A 3 -5.74 -2.53 0.13
CA SER A 3 -5.56 -2.06 -1.25
C SER A 3 -5.25 -3.23 -2.19
N PRO A 4 -6.14 -3.57 -3.13
CA PRO A 4 -5.90 -4.61 -4.14
C PRO A 4 -5.10 -4.07 -5.33
N LEU A 5 -4.24 -4.93 -5.86
CA LEU A 5 -3.56 -4.76 -7.13
C LEU A 5 -4.05 -5.79 -8.12
N ARG A 6 -4.21 -5.37 -9.37
CA ARG A 6 -4.53 -6.28 -10.47
C ARG A 6 -3.85 -5.82 -11.76
N THR A 7 -3.25 -6.75 -12.50
CA THR A 7 -2.61 -6.48 -13.81
C THR A 7 -1.61 -5.31 -13.78
N GLY A 8 -0.79 -5.21 -12.73
CA GLY A 8 0.19 -4.14 -12.62
C GLY A 8 -0.36 -2.76 -12.25
N ARG A 9 -1.57 -2.67 -11.69
CA ARG A 9 -2.19 -1.40 -11.26
C ARG A 9 -2.72 -1.52 -9.84
N LEU A 10 -2.51 -0.49 -9.01
CA LEU A 10 -3.18 -0.37 -7.71
C LEU A 10 -4.61 0.10 -7.99
N LYS A 11 -5.57 -0.81 -7.92
CA LYS A 11 -6.87 -0.58 -8.54
C LYS A 11 -7.66 0.50 -7.81
N THR A 12 -7.88 0.32 -6.50
CA THR A 12 -8.74 1.22 -5.72
C THR A 12 -8.50 1.06 -4.22
N THR A 13 -8.38 2.15 -3.47
CA THR A 13 -8.58 2.13 -2.01
C THR A 13 -9.94 2.76 -1.67
N PRO A 14 -10.64 2.36 -0.60
CA PRO A 14 -11.94 2.96 -0.29
C PRO A 14 -11.85 4.49 -0.19
N ALA A 15 -12.71 5.20 -0.93
CA ALA A 15 -12.76 6.67 -0.89
C ALA A 15 -13.41 7.20 0.39
N ASN A 16 -14.46 6.52 0.86
CA ASN A 16 -15.33 6.98 1.94
C ASN A 16 -15.22 6.05 3.17
N SER A 17 -15.63 6.57 4.33
CA SER A 17 -15.71 5.82 5.60
C SER A 17 -14.38 5.17 6.03
N VAL A 18 -13.26 5.74 5.60
CA VAL A 18 -11.90 5.33 6.00
C VAL A 18 -11.07 6.56 6.34
N LEU A 19 -10.10 6.40 7.23
CA LEU A 19 -9.14 7.46 7.53
C LEU A 19 -8.28 7.76 6.29
N PRO A 20 -8.14 9.03 5.87
CA PRO A 20 -7.14 9.43 4.88
C PRO A 20 -5.74 9.42 5.51
N GLY A 21 -5.23 8.22 5.82
CA GLY A 21 -3.98 8.04 6.55
C GLY A 21 -2.74 8.48 5.75
N ILE A 22 -1.71 8.95 6.45
CA ILE A 22 -0.47 9.42 5.82
C ILE A 22 0.24 8.29 5.06
N THR A 23 0.33 7.08 5.62
CA THR A 23 0.89 5.92 4.90
C THR A 23 0.14 5.59 3.61
N ARG A 24 -1.18 5.86 3.56
CA ARG A 24 -1.95 5.74 2.31
C ARG A 24 -1.53 6.80 1.30
N GLN A 25 -1.39 8.04 1.73
CA GLN A 25 -0.93 9.11 0.86
C GLN A 25 0.46 8.79 0.30
N THR A 26 1.39 8.36 1.14
CA THR A 26 2.72 7.91 0.71
C THR A 26 2.65 6.79 -0.32
N VAL A 27 1.74 5.83 -0.17
CA VAL A 27 1.53 4.79 -1.19
C VAL A 27 1.11 5.38 -2.54
N PHE A 28 0.22 6.38 -2.56
CA PHE A 28 -0.18 7.05 -3.81
C PHE A 28 0.98 7.79 -4.46
N ASP A 29 1.79 8.51 -3.66
CA ASP A 29 2.95 9.24 -4.15
C ASP A 29 3.99 8.26 -4.75
N LEU A 30 4.26 7.14 -4.06
CA LEU A 30 5.16 6.08 -4.53
C LEU A 30 4.63 5.35 -5.77
N CYS A 31 3.32 5.12 -5.86
CA CYS A 31 2.72 4.63 -7.10
C CYS A 31 2.98 5.60 -8.26
N GLY A 32 2.86 6.91 -8.03
CA GLY A 32 3.23 7.93 -9.00
C GLY A 32 4.69 7.83 -9.44
N GLU A 33 5.63 7.66 -8.51
CA GLU A 33 7.05 7.46 -8.81
C GLU A 33 7.33 6.19 -9.65
N LEU A 34 6.53 5.14 -9.47
CA LEU A 34 6.63 3.88 -10.21
C LEU A 34 5.85 3.88 -11.54
N GLY A 35 5.17 4.97 -11.89
CA GLY A 35 4.29 5.02 -13.07
C GLY A 35 3.05 4.13 -12.93
N LEU A 36 2.65 3.79 -11.71
CA LEU A 36 1.47 3.00 -11.38
C LEU A 36 0.28 3.93 -11.14
N SER A 37 -0.87 3.60 -11.73
CA SER A 37 -2.13 4.25 -11.38
C SER A 37 -2.59 3.79 -10.00
N ALA A 38 -2.96 4.75 -9.16
CA ALA A 38 -3.49 4.54 -7.82
C ALA A 38 -4.61 5.56 -7.56
N THR A 39 -5.83 5.08 -7.26
CA THR A 39 -6.98 5.97 -7.02
C THR A 39 -7.75 5.56 -5.77
N ALA A 40 -8.51 6.52 -5.24
CA ALA A 40 -9.54 6.27 -4.25
C ALA A 40 -10.90 6.11 -4.94
N GLY A 41 -11.69 5.13 -4.54
CA GLY A 41 -13.00 4.85 -5.13
C GLY A 41 -13.78 3.81 -4.35
N ASP A 42 -14.87 3.33 -4.94
CA ASP A 42 -15.65 2.24 -4.36
C ASP A 42 -14.89 0.93 -4.49
N LEU A 43 -14.87 0.15 -3.40
CA LEU A 43 -14.17 -1.13 -3.34
C LEU A 43 -15.07 -2.18 -2.72
N GLY A 44 -15.46 -3.17 -3.52
CA GLY A 44 -16.24 -4.32 -3.06
C GLY A 44 -15.37 -5.43 -2.45
N CYS A 45 -15.93 -6.19 -1.50
CA CYS A 45 -15.26 -7.35 -0.92
C CYS A 45 -14.84 -8.41 -1.97
N GLY A 46 -15.63 -8.55 -3.05
CA GLY A 46 -15.31 -9.46 -4.16
C GLY A 46 -14.07 -9.04 -4.93
N GLU A 47 -13.81 -7.73 -5.06
CA GLU A 47 -12.61 -7.22 -5.75
C GLU A 47 -11.34 -7.47 -4.94
N LEU A 48 -11.41 -7.40 -3.62
CA LEU A 48 -10.29 -7.77 -2.74
C LEU A 48 -9.90 -9.24 -2.93
N LYS A 49 -10.89 -10.14 -2.99
CA LYS A 49 -10.66 -11.58 -3.17
C LYS A 49 -10.19 -11.96 -4.57
N ALA A 50 -10.51 -11.14 -5.57
CA ALA A 50 -10.14 -11.35 -6.98
C ALA A 50 -8.89 -10.56 -7.40
N ALA A 51 -8.15 -10.00 -6.44
CA ALA A 51 -6.92 -9.26 -6.69
C ALA A 51 -5.71 -10.19 -6.83
N ASP A 52 -4.70 -9.73 -7.55
CA ASP A 52 -3.41 -10.42 -7.69
C ASP A 52 -2.56 -10.23 -6.43
N GLU A 53 -2.61 -9.04 -5.82
CA GLU A 53 -1.96 -8.73 -4.55
C GLU A 53 -2.88 -7.87 -3.67
N VAL A 54 -2.77 -7.98 -2.35
CA VAL A 54 -3.45 -7.10 -1.39
C VAL A 54 -2.45 -6.72 -0.29
N PHE A 55 -2.52 -5.47 0.20
CA PHE A 55 -1.78 -5.06 1.39
C PHE A 55 -2.60 -4.12 2.28
N ILE A 56 -2.13 -3.94 3.51
CA ILE A 56 -2.61 -2.96 4.48
C ILE A 56 -1.57 -1.85 4.64
N ALA A 57 -2.03 -0.60 4.70
CA ALA A 57 -1.19 0.57 5.02
C ALA A 57 -1.55 1.16 6.39
N SER A 58 -0.55 1.37 7.25
CA SER A 58 -0.65 2.02 8.57
C SER A 58 0.70 2.55 9.03
N THR A 59 0.76 3.67 9.76
CA THR A 59 2.01 4.20 10.32
C THR A 59 2.70 3.19 11.25
N ALA A 60 1.92 2.42 12.01
CA ALA A 60 2.46 1.45 12.96
C ALA A 60 3.07 0.18 12.32
N GLY A 61 2.98 0.01 11.00
CA GLY A 61 3.50 -1.18 10.30
C GLY A 61 3.95 -0.95 8.86
N GLY A 62 3.87 0.29 8.37
CA GLY A 62 4.12 0.62 6.96
C GLY A 62 3.14 -0.08 6.02
N ILE A 63 3.71 -0.78 5.04
CA ILE A 63 2.99 -1.58 4.04
C ILE A 63 3.10 -3.06 4.41
N MET A 64 1.96 -3.66 4.77
CA MET A 64 1.85 -5.04 5.29
C MET A 64 1.11 -5.92 4.28
N PRO A 65 1.77 -6.91 3.64
CA PRO A 65 1.12 -7.78 2.67
C PRO A 65 -0.01 -8.64 3.28
N VAL A 66 -1.05 -8.89 2.48
CA VAL A 66 -2.15 -9.81 2.79
C VAL A 66 -2.19 -10.89 1.71
N THR A 67 -1.82 -12.12 2.07
CA THR A 67 -1.76 -13.27 1.14
C THR A 67 -2.99 -14.17 1.22
N LYS A 68 -3.88 -13.93 2.19
CA LYS A 68 -5.10 -14.73 2.41
C LYS A 68 -6.21 -13.86 3.00
N ILE A 69 -7.43 -14.03 2.48
CA ILE A 69 -8.65 -13.45 3.04
C ILE A 69 -9.63 -14.60 3.29
N ASP A 70 -10.09 -14.73 4.53
CA ASP A 70 -10.86 -15.88 5.00
C ASP A 70 -10.13 -17.21 4.71
N ALA A 71 -10.77 -18.12 3.96
CA ALA A 71 -10.20 -19.38 3.52
C ALA A 71 -9.50 -19.29 2.15
N ALA A 72 -9.58 -18.16 1.44
CA ALA A 72 -9.09 -18.01 0.07
C ALA A 72 -7.72 -17.30 0.02
N SER A 73 -6.78 -17.89 -0.72
CA SER A 73 -5.53 -17.22 -1.06
C SER A 73 -5.76 -16.06 -2.02
N ILE A 74 -4.99 -14.99 -1.84
CA ILE A 74 -4.90 -13.88 -2.81
C ILE A 74 -3.81 -14.22 -3.81
N GLY A 75 -4.09 -14.09 -5.11
CA GLY A 75 -3.17 -14.49 -6.17
C GLY A 75 -2.67 -15.93 -6.00
N ASP A 76 -1.34 -16.10 -5.94
CA ASP A 76 -0.68 -17.40 -5.72
C ASP A 76 -0.40 -17.70 -4.22
N GLY A 77 -0.94 -16.89 -3.31
CA GLY A 77 -0.73 -17.00 -1.86
C GLY A 77 0.63 -16.50 -1.39
N LYS A 78 1.43 -15.86 -2.25
CA LYS A 78 2.72 -15.25 -1.90
C LYS A 78 2.64 -13.73 -1.97
N VAL A 79 3.62 -13.07 -1.35
CA VAL A 79 3.77 -11.61 -1.50
C VAL A 79 4.27 -11.33 -2.92
N GLY A 80 3.46 -10.61 -3.70
CA GLY A 80 3.77 -10.26 -5.07
C GLY A 80 4.83 -9.16 -5.21
N ALA A 81 5.23 -8.91 -6.46
CA ALA A 81 6.38 -8.08 -6.78
C ALA A 81 6.14 -6.60 -6.46
N ILE A 82 4.93 -6.10 -6.74
CA ILE A 82 4.63 -4.68 -6.59
C ILE A 82 4.52 -4.32 -5.12
N THR A 83 3.91 -5.19 -4.30
CA THR A 83 3.85 -5.00 -2.85
C THR A 83 5.25 -4.98 -2.26
N ARG A 84 6.16 -5.87 -2.71
CA ARG A 84 7.57 -5.86 -2.25
C ARG A 84 8.30 -4.57 -2.63
N GLU A 85 8.10 -4.11 -3.86
CA GLU A 85 8.71 -2.88 -4.35
C GLU A 85 8.21 -1.66 -3.58
N LEU A 86 6.89 -1.54 -3.40
CA LEU A 86 6.28 -0.48 -2.58
C LEU A 86 6.78 -0.52 -1.13
N THR A 87 6.82 -1.70 -0.49
CA THR A 87 7.35 -1.86 0.86
C THR A 87 8.81 -1.42 0.93
N SER A 88 9.65 -1.80 -0.04
CA SER A 88 11.06 -1.40 -0.08
C SER A 88 11.21 0.12 -0.24
N LEU A 89 10.47 0.73 -1.16
CA LEU A 89 10.49 2.17 -1.39
C LEU A 89 10.00 2.95 -0.18
N TYR A 90 8.91 2.51 0.45
CA TYR A 90 8.38 3.12 1.66
C TYR A 90 9.44 3.24 2.76
N TRP A 91 10.19 2.15 3.01
CA TRP A 91 11.26 2.17 4.00
C TRP A 91 12.47 3.00 3.55
N LYS A 92 12.80 3.02 2.26
CA LYS A 92 13.84 3.92 1.73
C LYS A 92 13.50 5.39 1.96
N LYS A 93 12.23 5.80 1.84
CA LYS A 93 11.81 7.19 2.09
C LYS A 93 12.05 7.66 3.53
N HIS A 94 12.11 6.74 4.51
CA HIS A 94 12.42 7.13 5.90
C HIS A 94 13.86 7.62 6.09
N ALA A 95 14.77 7.28 5.17
CA ALA A 95 16.13 7.78 5.15
C ALA A 95 16.31 8.97 4.19
N ASP A 96 15.27 9.35 3.44
CA ASP A 96 15.29 10.45 2.49
C ASP A 96 15.03 11.78 3.22
N PRO A 97 15.96 12.75 3.18
CA PRO A 97 15.77 14.05 3.82
C PRO A 97 14.61 14.88 3.26
N SER A 98 14.11 14.57 2.06
CA SER A 98 12.92 15.22 1.50
C SER A 98 11.60 14.69 2.09
N TRP A 99 11.64 13.56 2.78
CA TRP A 99 10.49 12.89 3.43
C TRP A 99 10.61 12.81 4.95
N SER A 100 11.79 13.06 5.50
CA SER A 100 12.10 12.86 6.90
C SER A 100 13.04 13.93 7.42
N THR A 101 12.99 14.17 8.73
CA THR A 101 13.95 15.05 9.42
C THR A 101 14.56 14.27 10.57
N LEU A 102 15.90 14.27 10.64
CA LEU A 102 16.61 13.64 11.74
C LEU A 102 16.32 14.38 13.04
N VAL A 103 15.97 13.63 14.08
CA VAL A 103 15.87 14.18 15.43
C VAL A 103 17.29 14.29 15.99
N THR A 104 17.93 15.44 15.78
CA THR A 104 19.20 15.75 16.43
C THR A 104 18.92 16.32 17.81
N ALA A 105 19.37 15.63 18.86
CA ALA A 105 19.27 16.14 20.22
C ALA A 105 20.18 17.36 20.40
N LEU A 106 19.56 18.55 20.47
CA LEU A 106 20.10 19.74 21.12
C LEU A 106 18.95 20.43 21.87
N VAL A 107 18.60 19.84 23.01
CA VAL A 107 18.14 20.50 24.24
C VAL A 107 18.62 19.67 25.41
#